data_AF-A0A840WAY8-F1
#
_entry.id   AF-A0A840WAY8-F1
#
_cell.length_a   1.000
_cell.length_b   1.000
_cell.length_c   1.000
_cell.angle_alpha   90.00
_cell.angle_beta   90.00
_cell.angle_gamma   90.00
#
_symmetry.space_group_name_H-M   'P 1'
#
loop_
_entity.id
_entity.type
_entity.pdbx_description
1 polymer ?
#
loop_
_entity_poly.entity_id
_entity_poly.type
_entity_poly.pdbx_seq_one_letter_code
_entity_poly.pdbx_strand_id
1 'polypeptide(L)'
;MSARDGDPREPQDPQDPLEQGSEGESPAPGTGATAIGKKGKKKSPKRRRRARVTLVTAAVLVLALVVTLAVPTSRDALLRLWCDTTGGVCPAEPLPPITEEEEEDWRVRMEPEEAALWGNYVALGDSYSSGDGAGDYEEGTAEPGECWRSEHAYANLIEQEFSFEGSLGFYACSGHKGSDMLSQVGTPESQLERVTEHTSLVTVGIGGNDLGFIPVLRTCIVRMPLLERTACTDQEDEVDEKMDAFEETLTKVLTDIRDRAPDARVLVLGYPRLFPEEPPGMYYTLSQSDQLWLNTVAQRFNDRIRDTVYQVDGDIYGTRQVGSAEFVNVFTALKGHEVSEDDSWLNGIVLGQLGEGLRVDRASFHPTAQGQRSIAERVRLQIEEGPERVLFTSRETLERVDSDVLYTELGGPLDPANVVPGTEPDGDGPEGDSADEDADPAAEDDEDEDDGADS
;
A
#
# COMPACT_ATOMS: atom_id res chain seq x y z
N MET A 1 -24.27 -41.73 37.97
CA MET A 1 -24.81 -41.87 39.34
C MET A 1 -24.21 -40.77 40.20
N SER A 2 -25.07 -39.84 40.69
CA SER A 2 -24.92 -38.80 41.75
C SER A 2 -23.74 -37.81 41.64
N ALA A 3 -23.88 -36.48 41.49
CA ALA A 3 -24.80 -35.43 42.00
C ALA A 3 -24.74 -35.18 43.53
N ARG A 4 -24.32 -33.95 43.90
CA ARG A 4 -24.77 -33.04 45.00
C ARG A 4 -23.64 -32.07 45.39
N ASP A 5 -23.76 -30.77 45.13
CA ASP A 5 -24.51 -29.71 45.84
C ASP A 5 -23.73 -29.08 47.01
N GLY A 6 -23.57 -27.74 46.99
CA GLY A 6 -23.39 -26.94 48.22
C GLY A 6 -22.51 -25.68 48.13
N ASP A 7 -23.10 -24.56 47.69
CA ASP A 7 -22.79 -23.17 48.12
C ASP A 7 -24.12 -22.64 48.76
N PRO A 8 -24.21 -21.73 49.78
CA PRO A 8 -23.66 -20.35 49.79
C PRO A 8 -23.20 -19.77 51.15
N ARG A 9 -22.46 -18.64 51.12
CA ARG A 9 -22.80 -17.33 51.78
C ARG A 9 -21.60 -16.40 52.07
N GLU A 10 -21.74 -15.15 51.60
CA GLU A 10 -21.13 -13.90 52.13
C GLU A 10 -21.56 -13.59 53.58
N PRO A 11 -20.86 -12.67 54.29
CA PRO A 11 -21.37 -11.28 54.40
C PRO A 11 -20.32 -10.14 54.54
N GLN A 12 -20.63 -9.02 53.88
CA GLN A 12 -20.68 -7.60 54.32
C GLN A 12 -19.45 -6.81 54.86
N ASP A 13 -19.38 -5.62 54.27
CA ASP A 13 -18.66 -4.35 54.50
C ASP A 13 -18.72 -3.75 55.93
N PRO A 14 -17.76 -2.87 56.30
CA PRO A 14 -18.11 -1.68 57.06
C PRO A 14 -17.40 -0.36 56.64
N GLN A 15 -18.25 0.61 56.34
CA GLN A 15 -18.23 2.08 56.57
C GLN A 15 -17.00 2.82 57.15
N ASP A 16 -16.79 3.99 56.52
CA ASP A 16 -16.05 5.22 56.89
C ASP A 16 -16.32 5.78 58.30
N PRO A 17 -15.42 6.61 58.88
CA PRO A 17 -15.72 8.06 58.92
C PRO A 17 -14.52 9.06 58.87
N LEU A 18 -14.73 10.14 58.10
CA LEU A 18 -14.55 11.58 58.35
C LEU A 18 -13.62 12.07 59.49
N GLU A 19 -12.72 13.04 59.21
CA GLU A 19 -12.89 14.47 59.57
C GLU A 19 -11.68 15.40 59.30
N GLN A 20 -12.00 16.59 58.74
CA GLN A 20 -11.42 17.95 58.94
C GLN A 20 -9.98 18.27 58.47
N GLY A 21 -9.65 19.43 57.86
CA GLY A 21 -10.37 20.67 57.59
C GLY A 21 -9.41 21.87 57.28
N SER A 22 -10.00 22.99 56.86
CA SER A 22 -9.49 24.35 56.60
C SER A 22 -8.87 24.59 55.20
N GLU A 23 -9.44 25.34 54.25
CA GLU A 23 -10.13 26.66 54.23
C GLU A 23 -9.28 27.89 54.58
N GLY A 24 -9.41 28.94 53.74
CA GLY A 24 -8.92 30.31 53.95
C GLY A 24 -8.33 30.92 52.68
N GLU A 25 -9.10 31.38 51.70
CA GLU A 25 -9.89 32.62 51.65
C GLU A 25 -9.05 33.90 51.44
N SER A 26 -9.35 34.60 50.34
CA SER A 26 -8.94 35.99 50.03
C SER A 26 -9.37 36.97 51.13
N PRO A 27 -8.69 38.13 51.23
CA PRO A 27 -9.48 39.37 51.23
C PRO A 27 -8.82 40.58 50.55
N ALA A 28 -9.68 41.46 50.04
CA ALA A 28 -9.52 42.92 50.02
C ALA A 28 -10.65 43.50 50.92
N PRO A 29 -10.76 44.82 51.25
CA PRO A 29 -9.91 45.99 50.97
C PRO A 29 -9.64 46.92 52.20
N GLY A 30 -8.84 48.00 52.02
CA GLY A 30 -9.15 49.32 52.62
C GLY A 30 -8.25 49.95 53.71
N THR A 31 -7.71 51.14 53.36
CA THR A 31 -7.40 52.33 54.20
C THR A 31 -6.07 52.47 54.97
N GLY A 32 -5.20 53.36 54.45
CA GLY A 32 -4.74 54.60 55.12
C GLY A 32 -3.61 54.56 56.16
N ALA A 33 -2.38 54.93 55.76
CA ALA A 33 -1.54 55.94 56.45
C ALA A 33 -0.28 56.32 55.64
N THR A 34 -0.13 57.63 55.41
CA THR A 34 1.04 58.47 55.03
C THR A 34 2.31 58.18 55.85
N ALA A 35 3.58 58.45 55.50
CA ALA A 35 4.34 59.17 54.45
C ALA A 35 5.80 58.61 54.50
N ILE A 36 6.70 58.69 53.50
CA ILE A 36 7.60 59.83 53.15
C ILE A 36 8.51 59.32 52.01
N GLY A 37 8.79 60.15 50.99
CA GLY A 37 10.06 60.05 50.22
C GLY A 37 9.97 59.82 48.71
N LYS A 38 9.52 60.83 47.94
CA LYS A 38 9.74 60.90 46.48
C LYS A 38 11.24 60.99 46.15
N LYS A 39 11.81 60.02 45.42
CA LYS A 39 12.91 60.24 44.46
C LYS A 39 12.72 59.39 43.21
N GLY A 40 12.10 59.98 42.19
CA GLY A 40 12.01 59.40 40.85
C GLY A 40 13.37 59.38 40.15
N LYS A 41 13.94 58.19 39.92
CA LYS A 41 15.07 58.00 39.00
C LYS A 41 14.57 58.09 37.56
N LYS A 42 14.83 59.21 36.88
CA LYS A 42 14.63 59.37 35.43
C LYS A 42 15.51 58.35 34.68
N LYS A 43 14.89 57.36 34.01
CA LYS A 43 15.60 56.41 33.12
C LYS A 43 16.20 57.18 31.92
N SER A 44 17.46 56.92 31.61
CA SER A 44 18.23 57.67 30.59
C SER A 44 17.65 57.54 29.17
N PRO A 45 17.79 58.58 28.31
CA PRO A 45 17.16 58.63 26.99
C PRO A 45 17.61 57.51 26.03
N LYS A 46 18.84 57.00 26.17
CA LYS A 46 19.36 55.88 25.35
C LYS A 46 18.63 54.56 25.60
N ARG A 47 18.22 54.28 26.85
CA ARG A 47 17.52 53.03 27.21
C ARG A 47 16.06 53.02 26.75
N ARG A 48 15.41 54.20 26.71
CA ARG A 48 14.08 54.39 26.11
C ARG A 48 14.09 54.21 24.60
N ARG A 49 15.15 54.65 23.91
CA ARG A 49 15.27 54.50 22.46
C ARG A 49 15.47 53.04 22.06
N ARG A 50 16.33 52.29 22.75
CA ARG A 50 16.51 50.84 22.51
C ARG A 50 15.22 50.06 22.76
N ALA A 51 14.56 50.26 23.91
CA ALA A 51 13.29 49.59 24.21
C ALA A 51 12.19 49.90 23.19
N ARG A 52 12.13 51.14 22.67
CA ARG A 52 11.20 51.50 21.58
C ARG A 52 11.54 50.80 20.27
N VAL A 53 12.82 50.71 19.90
CA VAL A 53 13.24 50.00 18.68
C VAL A 53 12.88 48.52 18.79
N THR A 54 13.16 47.86 19.92
CA THR A 54 12.85 46.43 20.12
C THR A 54 11.35 46.17 20.05
N LEU A 55 10.54 47.06 20.64
CA LEU A 55 9.09 46.93 20.68
C LEU A 55 8.47 47.20 19.29
N VAL A 56 9.04 48.12 18.51
CA VAL A 56 8.65 48.36 17.12
C VAL A 56 9.02 47.17 16.25
N THR A 57 10.23 46.61 16.36
CA THR A 57 10.60 45.40 15.58
C THR A 57 9.76 44.18 15.94
N ALA A 58 9.45 43.98 17.23
CA ALA A 58 8.56 42.90 17.65
C ALA A 58 7.14 43.10 17.10
N ALA A 59 6.61 44.32 17.15
CA ALA A 59 5.30 44.64 16.59
C ALA A 59 5.27 44.44 15.06
N VAL A 60 6.35 44.80 14.34
CA VAL A 60 6.47 44.60 12.90
C VAL A 60 6.53 43.10 12.55
N LEU A 61 7.28 42.30 13.32
CA LEU A 61 7.34 40.84 13.11
C LEU A 61 6.01 40.16 13.39
N VAL A 62 5.31 40.55 14.46
CA VAL A 62 3.96 40.05 14.75
C VAL A 62 2.99 40.46 13.66
N LEU A 63 3.07 41.71 13.18
CA LEU A 63 2.21 42.17 12.09
C LEU A 63 2.51 41.41 10.78
N ALA A 64 3.78 41.13 10.47
CA ALA A 64 4.16 40.32 9.32
C ALA A 64 3.67 38.87 9.45
N LEU A 65 3.76 38.28 10.64
CA LEU A 65 3.23 36.94 10.93
C LEU A 65 1.69 36.91 10.81
N VAL A 66 1.00 37.94 11.32
CA VAL A 66 -0.45 38.05 11.20
C VAL A 66 -0.88 38.27 9.75
N VAL A 67 -0.17 39.10 8.99
CA VAL A 67 -0.46 39.30 7.56
C VAL A 67 -0.25 38.00 6.79
N THR A 68 0.85 37.28 7.04
CA THR A 68 1.13 36.00 6.38
C THR A 68 0.12 34.91 6.73
N LEU A 69 -0.42 34.87 7.95
CA LEU A 69 -1.41 33.88 8.39
C LEU A 69 -2.87 34.28 8.14
N ALA A 70 -3.18 35.57 8.02
CA ALA A 70 -4.56 36.06 7.88
C ALA A 70 -4.94 36.42 6.45
N VAL A 71 -3.97 36.68 5.56
CA VAL A 71 -4.22 36.99 4.15
C VAL A 71 -4.11 35.69 3.35
N PRO A 72 -5.20 35.21 2.71
CA PRO A 72 -5.22 33.93 1.98
C PRO A 72 -4.12 33.84 0.93
N THR A 73 -3.94 34.89 0.13
CA THR A 73 -2.95 34.93 -0.96
C THR A 73 -1.50 34.78 -0.51
N SER A 74 -1.15 35.25 0.70
CA SER A 74 0.21 35.08 1.24
C SER A 74 0.43 33.70 1.86
N ARG A 75 -0.63 33.03 2.34
CA ARG A 75 -0.56 31.63 2.78
C ARG A 75 -0.33 30.73 1.58
N ASP A 76 -1.08 30.97 0.50
CA ASP A 76 -0.99 30.21 -0.75
C ASP A 76 0.40 30.35 -1.37
N ALA A 77 0.97 31.55 -1.37
CA ALA A 77 2.34 31.77 -1.84
C ALA A 77 3.39 31.04 -0.99
N LEU A 78 3.19 30.97 0.34
CA LEU A 78 4.12 30.30 1.25
C LEU A 78 4.02 28.77 1.15
N LEU A 79 2.81 28.25 0.95
CA LEU A 79 2.53 26.84 0.70
C LEU A 79 3.10 26.39 -0.65
N ARG A 80 2.92 27.18 -1.71
CA ARG A 80 3.52 26.93 -3.04
C ARG A 80 5.05 26.92 -2.96
N LEU A 81 5.65 27.88 -2.25
CA LEU A 81 7.10 27.91 -2.05
C LEU A 81 7.59 26.72 -1.23
N TRP A 82 6.84 26.32 -0.19
CA TRP A 82 7.17 25.16 0.62
C TRP A 82 7.11 23.88 -0.23
N CYS A 83 6.04 23.66 -1.00
CA CYS A 83 5.90 22.53 -1.90
C CYS A 83 7.01 22.49 -2.98
N ASP A 84 7.33 23.61 -3.62
CA ASP A 84 8.41 23.70 -4.63
C ASP A 84 9.78 23.35 -4.02
N THR A 85 9.94 23.58 -2.71
CA THR A 85 11.19 23.26 -2.00
C THR A 85 11.21 21.84 -1.42
N THR A 86 10.05 21.23 -1.12
CA THR A 86 9.96 19.92 -0.45
C THR A 86 9.48 18.78 -1.34
N GLY A 87 8.98 19.06 -2.55
CA GLY A 87 8.43 18.04 -3.46
C GLY A 87 7.11 17.41 -2.97
N GLY A 88 6.43 18.00 -1.98
CA GLY A 88 5.18 17.47 -1.42
C GLY A 88 3.95 17.78 -2.28
N VAL A 89 2.92 16.92 -2.19
CA VAL A 89 1.60 17.12 -2.80
C VAL A 89 0.93 18.37 -2.21
N CYS A 90 0.66 19.39 -3.03
CA CYS A 90 -0.08 20.57 -2.60
C CYS A 90 -1.59 20.36 -2.78
N PRO A 91 -2.44 21.00 -1.96
CA PRO A 91 -3.84 21.14 -2.33
C PRO A 91 -3.90 21.90 -3.66
N ALA A 92 -4.50 21.26 -4.67
CA ALA A 92 -4.82 21.90 -5.94
C ALA A 92 -5.58 23.21 -5.67
N GLU A 93 -5.48 24.19 -6.58
CA GLU A 93 -6.35 25.36 -6.52
C GLU A 93 -7.80 24.91 -6.25
N PRO A 94 -8.57 25.62 -5.40
CA PRO A 94 -9.95 25.24 -5.14
C PRO A 94 -10.64 25.09 -6.50
N LEU A 95 -10.99 23.85 -6.79
CA LEU A 95 -11.58 23.44 -8.04
C LEU A 95 -12.72 24.43 -8.36
N PRO A 96 -12.77 24.97 -9.60
CA PRO A 96 -13.78 25.97 -9.93
C PRO A 96 -15.17 25.46 -9.55
N PRO A 97 -16.05 26.34 -9.04
CA PRO A 97 -17.38 25.93 -8.59
C PRO A 97 -18.13 25.28 -9.75
N ILE A 98 -18.76 24.15 -9.42
CA ILE A 98 -19.57 23.32 -10.31
C ILE A 98 -20.62 24.20 -11.00
N THR A 99 -20.65 24.20 -12.32
CA THR A 99 -21.66 24.92 -13.12
C THR A 99 -22.92 24.05 -13.27
N GLU A 100 -24.07 24.64 -13.58
CA GLU A 100 -25.31 23.90 -13.88
C GLU A 100 -25.18 22.97 -15.11
N GLU A 101 -24.07 23.03 -15.88
CA GLU A 101 -23.75 22.05 -16.95
C GLU A 101 -23.09 20.75 -16.42
N GLU A 102 -22.57 20.72 -15.19
CA GLU A 102 -22.21 19.47 -14.48
C GLU A 102 -23.48 18.77 -13.90
N GLU A 103 -24.71 19.25 -14.16
CA GLU A 103 -25.97 18.62 -13.70
C GLU A 103 -26.32 17.30 -14.42
N GLU A 104 -25.63 16.93 -15.49
CA GLU A 104 -25.51 15.54 -15.92
C GLU A 104 -24.17 14.95 -15.42
N ASP A 105 -23.94 14.97 -14.10
CA ASP A 105 -22.77 14.32 -13.50
C ASP A 105 -22.86 12.82 -13.83
N TRP A 106 -22.10 12.43 -14.84
CA TRP A 106 -21.91 11.05 -15.28
C TRP A 106 -21.33 10.18 -14.17
N ARG A 107 -20.93 10.77 -13.05
CA ARG A 107 -20.45 10.10 -11.85
C ARG A 107 -21.54 10.06 -10.78
N VAL A 108 -21.53 8.99 -10.01
CA VAL A 108 -22.37 8.71 -8.86
C VAL A 108 -21.47 8.76 -7.64
N ARG A 109 -21.85 9.56 -6.64
CA ARG A 109 -21.18 9.55 -5.35
C ARG A 109 -21.49 8.24 -4.62
N MET A 110 -20.46 7.59 -4.11
CA MET A 110 -20.58 6.30 -3.44
C MET A 110 -20.04 6.40 -2.01
N GLU A 111 -20.65 5.64 -1.08
CA GLU A 111 -19.98 5.35 0.19
C GLU A 111 -18.83 4.34 -0.05
N PRO A 112 -17.78 4.31 0.81
CA PRO A 112 -16.62 3.46 0.59
C PRO A 112 -16.93 1.99 0.33
N GLU A 113 -17.74 1.39 1.21
CA GLU A 113 -18.13 -0.01 1.08
C GLU A 113 -18.92 -0.24 -0.22
N GLU A 114 -19.92 0.59 -0.53
CA GLU A 114 -20.70 0.48 -1.77
C GLU A 114 -19.81 0.56 -3.02
N ALA A 115 -18.81 1.46 -3.01
CA ALA A 115 -17.83 1.61 -4.09
C ALA A 115 -16.92 0.38 -4.27
N ALA A 116 -16.71 -0.41 -3.21
CA ALA A 116 -15.93 -1.65 -3.29
C ALA A 116 -16.77 -2.84 -3.76
N LEU A 117 -18.07 -2.88 -3.46
CA LEU A 117 -18.88 -4.11 -3.55
C LEU A 117 -19.78 -4.22 -4.80
N TRP A 118 -19.90 -3.17 -5.62
CA TRP A 118 -20.85 -3.13 -6.74
C TRP A 118 -20.52 -4.07 -7.91
N GLY A 119 -19.34 -4.69 -7.96
CA GLY A 119 -18.86 -5.51 -9.07
C GLY A 119 -17.94 -6.65 -8.63
N ASN A 120 -17.03 -7.05 -9.52
CA ASN A 120 -16.05 -8.11 -9.25
C ASN A 120 -14.92 -7.64 -8.32
N TYR A 121 -14.42 -8.56 -7.50
CA TYR A 121 -13.22 -8.37 -6.70
C TYR A 121 -12.05 -9.11 -7.34
N VAL A 122 -10.98 -8.40 -7.71
CA VAL A 122 -9.77 -8.99 -8.29
C VAL A 122 -8.59 -8.87 -7.33
N ALA A 123 -8.03 -10.02 -6.92
CA ALA A 123 -6.87 -10.07 -6.03
C ALA A 123 -5.60 -10.44 -6.80
N LEU A 124 -4.68 -9.49 -6.89
CA LEU A 124 -3.40 -9.57 -7.59
C LEU A 124 -2.22 -9.55 -6.60
N GLY A 125 -1.02 -9.80 -7.11
CA GLY A 125 0.21 -9.58 -6.39
C GLY A 125 1.16 -10.76 -6.37
N ASP A 126 2.03 -10.74 -5.38
CA ASP A 126 3.07 -11.74 -5.15
C ASP A 126 2.65 -12.81 -4.11
N SER A 127 3.65 -13.49 -3.54
CA SER A 127 3.51 -14.54 -2.53
C SER A 127 2.82 -14.10 -1.24
N TYR A 128 2.94 -12.84 -0.82
CA TYR A 128 2.21 -12.33 0.35
C TYR A 128 0.70 -12.24 0.08
N SER A 129 0.33 -12.02 -1.18
CA SER A 129 -1.06 -11.98 -1.64
C SER A 129 -1.60 -13.36 -2.00
N SER A 130 -0.79 -14.24 -2.58
CA SER A 130 -1.20 -15.63 -2.85
C SER A 130 -1.39 -16.45 -1.57
N GLY A 131 -0.77 -16.03 -0.45
CA GLY A 131 -0.89 -16.73 0.83
C GLY A 131 0.18 -17.81 1.03
N ASP A 132 1.38 -17.54 0.54
CA ASP A 132 2.54 -18.36 0.84
C ASP A 132 2.72 -18.56 2.35
N GLY A 133 3.04 -19.78 2.76
CA GLY A 133 3.12 -20.16 4.17
C GLY A 133 1.81 -20.25 4.95
N ALA A 134 0.65 -19.97 4.34
CA ALA A 134 -0.64 -20.09 5.02
C ALA A 134 -1.25 -21.51 4.95
N GLY A 135 -0.76 -22.39 4.06
CA GLY A 135 -1.27 -23.76 3.88
C GLY A 135 -2.55 -23.81 3.04
N ASP A 136 -3.18 -24.98 2.95
CA ASP A 136 -4.45 -25.22 2.22
C ASP A 136 -4.46 -24.58 0.83
N TYR A 137 -3.62 -25.09 -0.06
CA TYR A 137 -3.39 -24.50 -1.38
C TYR A 137 -4.38 -25.04 -2.42
N GLU A 138 -4.85 -24.16 -3.30
CA GLU A 138 -5.67 -24.46 -4.47
C GLU A 138 -4.97 -25.54 -5.32
N GLU A 139 -5.74 -26.55 -5.73
CA GLU A 139 -5.25 -27.67 -6.55
C GLU A 139 -4.63 -27.16 -7.85
N GLY A 140 -3.48 -27.71 -8.23
CA GLY A 140 -2.73 -27.29 -9.42
C GLY A 140 -1.86 -26.04 -9.22
N THR A 141 -1.98 -25.31 -8.10
CA THR A 141 -1.12 -24.16 -7.81
C THR A 141 0.02 -24.48 -6.85
N ALA A 142 0.01 -25.65 -6.22
CA ALA A 142 0.91 -26.05 -5.14
C ALA A 142 2.14 -26.85 -5.61
N GLU A 143 2.75 -26.45 -6.73
CA GLU A 143 3.93 -27.09 -7.30
C GLU A 143 5.11 -26.11 -7.48
N PRO A 144 6.37 -26.60 -7.57
CA PRO A 144 7.51 -25.72 -7.80
C PRO A 144 7.37 -24.92 -9.11
N GLY A 145 7.33 -23.60 -9.00
CA GLY A 145 7.15 -22.69 -10.15
C GLY A 145 5.71 -22.22 -10.37
N GLU A 146 4.75 -22.78 -9.64
CA GLU A 146 3.35 -22.38 -9.67
C GLU A 146 3.02 -21.25 -8.68
N CYS A 147 1.77 -20.77 -8.68
CA CYS A 147 1.37 -19.57 -7.94
C CYS A 147 1.15 -19.72 -6.44
N TRP A 148 1.00 -20.94 -5.91
CA TRP A 148 0.78 -21.21 -4.48
C TRP A 148 -0.34 -20.38 -3.84
N ARG A 149 -1.54 -20.43 -4.43
CA ARG A 149 -2.71 -19.71 -3.91
C ARG A 149 -3.33 -20.49 -2.75
N SER A 150 -3.46 -19.85 -1.60
CA SER A 150 -3.98 -20.43 -0.36
C SER A 150 -5.44 -20.04 -0.14
N GLU A 151 -6.25 -21.00 0.30
CA GLU A 151 -7.60 -20.78 0.81
C GLU A 151 -7.63 -19.89 2.07
N HIS A 152 -6.48 -19.71 2.73
CA HIS A 152 -6.32 -18.83 3.88
C HIS A 152 -5.74 -17.45 3.54
N ALA A 153 -5.49 -17.15 2.26
CA ALA A 153 -5.06 -15.83 1.83
C ALA A 153 -6.12 -14.76 2.14
N TYR A 154 -5.67 -13.52 2.41
CA TYR A 154 -6.58 -12.44 2.79
C TYR A 154 -7.72 -12.20 1.77
N ALA A 155 -7.47 -12.44 0.48
CA ALA A 155 -8.48 -12.23 -0.57
C ALA A 155 -9.70 -13.14 -0.40
N ASN A 156 -9.46 -14.44 -0.15
CA ASN A 156 -10.54 -15.40 0.14
C ASN A 156 -11.30 -15.03 1.41
N LEU A 157 -10.62 -14.47 2.42
CA LEU A 157 -11.27 -14.05 3.67
C LEU A 157 -12.16 -12.81 3.47
N ILE A 158 -11.73 -11.86 2.63
CA ILE A 158 -12.50 -10.66 2.28
C ILE A 158 -13.74 -11.02 1.46
N GLU A 159 -13.60 -11.92 0.48
CA GLU A 159 -14.76 -12.43 -0.28
C GLU A 159 -15.80 -13.05 0.66
N GLN A 160 -15.36 -13.85 1.64
CA GLN A 160 -16.29 -14.54 2.55
C GLN A 160 -17.01 -13.59 3.51
N GLU A 161 -16.43 -12.42 3.76
CA GLU A 161 -16.93 -11.44 4.72
C GLU A 161 -17.93 -10.46 4.10
N PHE A 162 -17.71 -10.03 2.85
CA PHE A 162 -18.55 -9.07 2.17
C PHE A 162 -19.44 -9.71 1.08
N SER A 163 -20.60 -9.11 0.84
CA SER A 163 -21.49 -9.54 -0.24
C SER A 163 -21.22 -8.70 -1.50
N PHE A 164 -20.25 -9.11 -2.30
CA PHE A 164 -20.03 -8.53 -3.62
C PHE A 164 -21.19 -8.87 -4.56
N GLU A 165 -21.56 -7.95 -5.45
CA GLU A 165 -22.49 -8.26 -6.55
C GLU A 165 -21.86 -9.25 -7.54
N GLY A 166 -20.53 -9.17 -7.70
CA GLY A 166 -19.73 -10.08 -8.52
C GLY A 166 -19.11 -11.23 -7.72
N SER A 167 -17.93 -11.66 -8.14
CA SER A 167 -17.17 -12.72 -7.48
C SER A 167 -15.68 -12.39 -7.38
N LEU A 168 -14.96 -13.16 -6.56
CA LEU A 168 -13.51 -13.07 -6.44
C LEU A 168 -12.81 -13.73 -7.64
N GLY A 169 -12.00 -12.95 -8.36
CA GLY A 169 -10.95 -13.42 -9.24
C GLY A 169 -9.61 -13.42 -8.52
N PHE A 170 -9.13 -14.59 -8.08
CA PHE A 170 -7.90 -14.72 -7.31
C PHE A 170 -6.68 -15.09 -8.19
N TYR A 171 -5.84 -14.09 -8.49
CA TYR A 171 -4.75 -14.22 -9.46
C TYR A 171 -3.37 -13.82 -8.93
N ALA A 172 -3.25 -13.54 -7.64
CA ALA A 172 -1.96 -13.37 -6.99
C ALA A 172 -1.09 -14.63 -7.18
N CYS A 173 0.21 -14.43 -7.36
CA CYS A 173 1.11 -15.50 -7.76
C CYS A 173 2.46 -15.40 -7.05
N SER A 174 2.87 -16.48 -6.38
CA SER A 174 4.17 -16.59 -5.73
C SER A 174 5.33 -16.27 -6.70
N GLY A 175 6.27 -15.45 -6.24
CA GLY A 175 7.49 -15.10 -6.98
C GLY A 175 7.31 -14.03 -8.06
N HIS A 176 6.07 -13.57 -8.30
CA HIS A 176 5.78 -12.55 -9.30
C HIS A 176 6.37 -11.19 -8.94
N LYS A 177 6.83 -10.46 -9.96
CA LYS A 177 7.36 -9.10 -9.85
C LYS A 177 6.41 -8.09 -10.49
N GLY A 178 6.50 -6.83 -10.08
CA GLY A 178 5.81 -5.74 -10.77
C GLY A 178 6.21 -5.67 -12.25
N SER A 179 7.48 -5.91 -12.57
CA SER A 179 7.94 -6.02 -13.97
C SER A 179 7.31 -7.17 -14.74
N ASP A 180 6.99 -8.28 -14.07
CA ASP A 180 6.36 -9.44 -14.69
C ASP A 180 4.90 -9.12 -15.02
N MET A 181 4.19 -8.38 -14.16
CA MET A 181 2.82 -7.91 -14.42
C MET A 181 2.74 -7.13 -15.74
N LEU A 182 3.69 -6.23 -15.96
CA LEU A 182 3.73 -5.39 -17.16
C LEU A 182 4.16 -6.17 -18.41
N SER A 183 5.14 -7.07 -18.27
CA SER A 183 5.70 -7.80 -19.43
C SER A 183 4.83 -8.97 -19.90
N GLN A 184 3.92 -9.46 -19.06
CA GLN A 184 3.00 -10.56 -19.38
C GLN A 184 1.66 -10.09 -19.95
N VAL A 185 1.43 -8.79 -20.10
CA VAL A 185 0.23 -8.30 -20.81
C VAL A 185 0.17 -8.91 -22.22
N GLY A 186 -0.96 -9.50 -22.58
CA GLY A 186 -1.18 -10.24 -23.80
C GLY A 186 -0.87 -11.74 -23.69
N THR A 187 -0.53 -12.24 -22.50
CA THR A 187 -0.31 -13.67 -22.24
C THR A 187 -1.33 -14.22 -21.24
N PRO A 188 -1.66 -15.52 -21.27
CA PRO A 188 -2.58 -16.14 -20.31
C PRO A 188 -2.19 -15.98 -18.82
N GLU A 189 -0.90 -15.76 -18.56
CA GLU A 189 -0.33 -15.55 -17.22
C GLU A 189 -0.51 -14.11 -16.71
N SER A 190 -0.98 -13.20 -17.55
CA SER A 190 -1.22 -11.79 -17.19
C SER A 190 -2.14 -11.69 -15.97
N GLN A 191 -1.63 -11.03 -14.94
CA GLN A 191 -2.44 -10.61 -13.78
C GLN A 191 -3.26 -9.35 -14.11
N LEU A 192 -2.72 -8.45 -14.94
CA LEU A 192 -3.35 -7.17 -15.24
C LEU A 192 -4.58 -7.32 -16.14
N GLU A 193 -4.57 -8.28 -17.07
CA GLU A 193 -5.72 -8.56 -17.93
C GLU A 193 -6.88 -9.25 -17.20
N ARG A 194 -6.70 -9.61 -15.91
CA ARG A 194 -7.79 -10.11 -15.06
C ARG A 194 -8.69 -9.00 -14.54
N VAL A 195 -8.22 -7.75 -14.63
CA VAL A 195 -8.98 -6.56 -14.27
C VAL A 195 -9.80 -6.14 -15.49
N THR A 196 -11.10 -5.99 -15.29
CA THR A 196 -12.08 -5.63 -16.33
C THR A 196 -12.90 -4.41 -15.94
N GLU A 197 -13.69 -3.87 -16.87
CA GLU A 197 -14.51 -2.66 -16.67
C GLU A 197 -15.41 -2.76 -15.44
N HIS A 198 -16.00 -3.93 -15.16
CA HIS A 198 -16.89 -4.15 -14.01
C HIS A 198 -16.17 -4.73 -12.77
N THR A 199 -14.86 -4.52 -12.65
CA THR A 199 -14.13 -4.73 -11.41
C THR A 199 -14.34 -3.53 -10.47
N SER A 200 -14.92 -3.77 -9.29
CA SER A 200 -15.16 -2.72 -8.29
C SER A 200 -14.04 -2.61 -7.26
N LEU A 201 -13.34 -3.71 -7.01
CA LEU A 201 -12.25 -3.79 -6.03
C LEU A 201 -11.04 -4.51 -6.62
N VAL A 202 -9.86 -3.91 -6.47
CA VAL A 202 -8.58 -4.57 -6.72
C VAL A 202 -7.75 -4.53 -5.45
N THR A 203 -7.22 -5.67 -5.01
CA THR A 203 -6.14 -5.69 -4.01
C THR A 203 -4.84 -6.12 -4.66
N VAL A 204 -3.74 -5.42 -4.39
CA VAL A 204 -2.43 -5.75 -4.94
C VAL A 204 -1.32 -5.54 -3.91
N GLY A 205 -0.61 -6.62 -3.58
CA GLY A 205 0.66 -6.56 -2.83
C GLY A 205 1.78 -7.07 -3.72
N ILE A 206 2.68 -6.19 -4.17
CA ILE A 206 3.71 -6.50 -5.17
C ILE A 206 4.97 -5.68 -4.92
N GLY A 207 6.12 -6.22 -5.32
CA GLY A 207 7.41 -5.50 -5.33
C GLY A 207 8.51 -6.12 -4.48
N GLY A 208 8.19 -6.93 -3.47
CA GLY A 208 9.21 -7.62 -2.66
C GLY A 208 10.19 -8.46 -3.49
N ASN A 209 9.69 -9.06 -4.58
CA ASN A 209 10.51 -9.82 -5.53
C ASN A 209 11.36 -8.92 -6.45
N ASP A 210 10.88 -7.72 -6.81
CA ASP A 210 11.62 -6.71 -7.58
C ASP A 210 12.84 -6.21 -6.79
N LEU A 211 12.67 -5.99 -5.48
CA LEU A 211 13.76 -5.63 -4.56
C LEU A 211 14.78 -6.76 -4.36
N GLY A 212 14.42 -7.99 -4.72
CA GLY A 212 15.24 -9.15 -4.43
C GLY A 212 15.31 -9.46 -2.95
N PHE A 213 14.18 -9.34 -2.23
CA PHE A 213 14.12 -9.56 -0.78
C PHE A 213 14.66 -10.94 -0.36
N ILE A 214 14.30 -12.00 -1.10
CA ILE A 214 14.81 -13.36 -0.82
C ILE A 214 16.34 -13.45 -0.97
N PRO A 215 16.96 -12.96 -2.07
CA PRO A 215 18.42 -12.78 -2.14
C PRO A 215 19.01 -12.00 -0.97
N VAL A 216 18.44 -10.84 -0.61
CA VAL A 216 18.93 -9.98 0.49
C VAL A 216 18.96 -10.75 1.80
N LEU A 217 17.85 -11.39 2.14
CA LEU A 217 17.70 -12.21 3.33
C LEU A 217 18.66 -13.40 3.33
N ARG A 218 18.84 -14.06 2.18
CA ARG A 218 19.79 -15.17 2.03
C ARG A 218 21.23 -14.70 2.32
N THR A 219 21.64 -13.55 1.81
CA THR A 219 22.96 -12.96 2.12
C THR A 219 23.12 -12.72 3.61
N CYS A 220 22.08 -12.18 4.26
CA CYS A 220 22.08 -11.95 5.71
C CYS A 220 22.21 -13.25 6.52
N ILE A 221 21.62 -14.36 6.04
CA ILE A 221 21.58 -15.66 6.73
C ILE A 221 22.82 -16.53 6.48
N VAL A 222 23.28 -16.61 5.23
CA VAL A 222 24.31 -17.56 4.77
C VAL A 222 25.74 -17.03 5.02
N ARG A 223 25.89 -15.74 5.34
CA ARG A 223 27.18 -15.12 5.66
C ARG A 223 27.93 -15.86 6.77
N MET A 224 29.25 -15.85 6.70
CA MET A 224 30.11 -16.34 7.78
C MET A 224 30.16 -15.30 8.91
N PRO A 225 29.43 -15.48 10.04
CA PRO A 225 29.11 -14.35 10.92
C PRO A 225 30.33 -13.71 11.60
N LEU A 226 31.44 -14.46 11.70
CA LEU A 226 32.71 -14.02 12.29
C LEU A 226 33.64 -13.30 11.30
N LEU A 227 33.41 -13.44 9.99
CA LEU A 227 34.24 -12.87 8.93
C LEU A 227 33.50 -11.78 8.14
N GLU A 228 32.18 -11.90 8.02
CA GLU A 228 31.29 -11.08 7.19
C GLU A 228 30.23 -10.44 8.09
N ARG A 229 30.69 -9.57 9.00
CA ARG A 229 29.82 -8.97 10.03
C ARG A 229 28.83 -7.95 9.45
N THR A 230 29.17 -7.32 8.33
CA THR A 230 28.42 -6.23 7.70
C THR A 230 27.71 -6.65 6.41
N ALA A 231 27.89 -7.90 5.95
CA ALA A 231 27.35 -8.36 4.67
C ALA A 231 25.82 -8.21 4.54
N CYS A 232 25.08 -8.19 5.64
CA CYS A 232 23.65 -7.91 5.62
C CYS A 232 23.38 -6.42 5.29
N THR A 233 24.00 -5.51 6.03
CA THR A 233 23.81 -4.05 5.91
C THR A 233 24.53 -3.44 4.70
N ASP A 234 25.58 -4.08 4.18
CA ASP A 234 26.33 -3.60 3.02
C ASP A 234 25.51 -3.67 1.71
N GLN A 235 24.30 -4.26 1.75
CA GLN A 235 23.35 -4.33 0.63
C GLN A 235 22.47 -3.07 0.51
N GLU A 236 22.60 -2.10 1.43
CA GLU A 236 21.77 -0.89 1.51
C GLU A 236 21.64 -0.16 0.18
N ASP A 237 22.76 0.18 -0.46
CA ASP A 237 22.76 0.98 -1.70
C ASP A 237 22.05 0.25 -2.85
N GLU A 238 22.28 -1.06 -3.01
CA GLU A 238 21.61 -1.87 -4.06
C GLU A 238 20.10 -1.97 -3.81
N VAL A 239 19.70 -2.12 -2.55
CA VAL A 239 18.28 -2.18 -2.18
C VAL A 239 17.61 -0.84 -2.45
N ASP A 240 18.25 0.28 -2.09
CA ASP A 240 17.70 1.62 -2.31
C ASP A 240 17.57 1.93 -3.82
N GLU A 241 18.53 1.55 -4.66
CA GLU A 241 18.42 1.67 -6.12
C GLU A 241 17.22 0.89 -6.70
N LYS A 242 16.96 -0.32 -6.17
CA LYS A 242 15.81 -1.12 -6.60
C LYS A 242 14.48 -0.55 -6.11
N MET A 243 14.45 0.05 -4.91
CA MET A 243 13.25 0.77 -4.45
C MET A 243 12.90 1.92 -5.38
N ASP A 244 13.89 2.73 -5.75
CA ASP A 244 13.70 3.86 -6.66
C ASP A 244 13.20 3.40 -8.04
N ALA A 245 13.76 2.31 -8.59
CA ALA A 245 13.29 1.72 -9.84
C ALA A 245 11.87 1.13 -9.73
N PHE A 246 11.49 0.63 -8.56
CA PHE A 246 10.17 0.06 -8.33
C PHE A 246 9.07 1.13 -8.29
N GLU A 247 9.35 2.37 -7.86
CA GLU A 247 8.35 3.46 -7.91
C GLU A 247 7.79 3.66 -9.33
N GLU A 248 8.65 3.65 -10.36
CA GLU A 248 8.23 3.74 -11.76
C GLU A 248 7.41 2.51 -12.18
N THR A 249 7.82 1.32 -11.73
CA THR A 249 7.13 0.07 -12.03
C THR A 249 5.72 0.05 -11.41
N LEU A 250 5.60 0.41 -10.14
CA LEU A 250 4.33 0.48 -9.44
C LEU A 250 3.41 1.53 -10.06
N THR A 251 3.93 2.69 -10.44
CA THR A 251 3.14 3.72 -11.15
C THR A 251 2.52 3.14 -12.42
N LYS A 252 3.30 2.43 -13.25
CA LYS A 252 2.80 1.80 -14.48
C LYS A 252 1.76 0.72 -14.20
N VAL A 253 1.99 -0.12 -13.20
CA VAL A 253 1.02 -1.16 -12.78
C VAL A 253 -0.31 -0.51 -12.37
N LEU A 254 -0.27 0.55 -11.55
CA LEU A 254 -1.48 1.23 -11.11
C LEU A 254 -2.18 1.97 -12.26
N THR A 255 -1.44 2.59 -13.18
CA THR A 255 -2.02 3.16 -14.40
C THR A 255 -2.72 2.09 -15.22
N ASP A 256 -2.08 0.94 -15.44
CA ASP A 256 -2.62 -0.14 -16.28
C ASP A 256 -3.88 -0.80 -15.69
N ILE A 257 -3.92 -0.98 -14.35
CA ILE A 257 -5.14 -1.39 -13.62
C ILE A 257 -6.25 -0.37 -13.82
N ARG A 258 -5.95 0.92 -13.68
CA ARG A 258 -6.94 2.00 -13.77
C ARG A 258 -7.44 2.25 -15.19
N ASP A 259 -6.62 2.01 -16.20
CA ASP A 259 -7.03 2.08 -17.60
C ASP A 259 -8.05 0.97 -17.92
N ARG A 260 -7.98 -0.18 -17.23
CA ARG A 260 -8.92 -1.31 -17.37
C ARG A 260 -10.18 -1.16 -16.52
N ALA A 261 -10.02 -0.72 -15.27
CA ALA A 261 -11.10 -0.54 -14.32
C ALA A 261 -11.02 0.86 -13.69
N PRO A 262 -11.41 1.93 -14.41
CA PRO A 262 -11.30 3.30 -13.92
C PRO A 262 -12.15 3.53 -12.67
N ASP A 263 -13.22 2.76 -12.52
CA ASP A 263 -14.19 2.82 -11.44
C ASP A 263 -13.81 2.02 -10.18
N ALA A 264 -12.76 1.22 -10.26
CA ALA A 264 -12.33 0.37 -9.15
C ALA A 264 -11.72 1.17 -8.01
N ARG A 265 -11.90 0.66 -6.79
CA ARG A 265 -11.02 0.96 -5.67
C ARG A 265 -9.80 0.05 -5.72
N VAL A 266 -8.60 0.62 -5.82
CA VAL A 266 -7.35 -0.14 -5.88
C VAL A 266 -6.63 -0.06 -4.53
N LEU A 267 -6.70 -1.10 -3.73
CA LEU A 267 -6.02 -1.22 -2.44
C LEU A 267 -4.64 -1.85 -2.64
N VAL A 268 -3.61 -1.05 -2.43
CA VAL A 268 -2.21 -1.47 -2.53
C VAL A 268 -1.67 -1.78 -1.14
N LEU A 269 -1.33 -3.04 -0.91
CA LEU A 269 -0.84 -3.51 0.38
C LEU A 269 0.67 -3.30 0.49
N GLY A 270 1.13 -2.85 1.65
CA GLY A 270 2.54 -2.95 2.04
C GLY A 270 2.90 -4.36 2.53
N TYR A 271 4.06 -4.46 3.18
CA TYR A 271 4.55 -5.70 3.81
C TYR A 271 4.61 -5.57 5.35
N PRO A 272 4.29 -6.62 6.12
CA PRO A 272 4.47 -6.60 7.57
C PRO A 272 5.94 -6.54 7.94
N ARG A 273 6.26 -5.97 9.11
CA ARG A 273 7.61 -6.10 9.67
C ARG A 273 7.89 -7.56 10.04
N LEU A 274 9.14 -7.98 9.89
CA LEU A 274 9.52 -9.37 10.15
C LEU A 274 9.86 -9.65 11.61
N PHE A 275 10.48 -8.69 12.28
CA PHE A 275 11.02 -8.84 13.63
C PHE A 275 10.36 -7.84 14.61
N PRO A 276 10.37 -8.13 15.93
CA PRO A 276 9.94 -7.16 16.93
C PRO A 276 10.75 -5.85 16.87
N GLU A 277 10.17 -4.74 17.36
CA GLU A 277 10.88 -3.46 17.53
C GLU A 277 12.09 -3.58 18.47
N GLU A 278 11.99 -4.48 19.44
CA GLU A 278 13.05 -4.79 20.40
C GLU A 278 13.36 -6.29 20.30
N PRO A 279 14.22 -6.72 19.35
CA PRO A 279 14.53 -8.14 19.19
C PRO A 279 15.15 -8.73 20.47
N PRO A 280 14.62 -9.84 21.01
CA PRO A 280 15.05 -10.38 22.30
C PRO A 280 16.46 -11.00 22.26
N GLY A 281 17.00 -11.25 21.07
CA GLY A 281 18.29 -11.87 20.87
C GLY A 281 18.65 -12.04 19.40
N MET A 282 19.63 -12.89 19.13
CA MET A 282 19.90 -13.30 17.75
C MET A 282 18.84 -14.29 17.29
N TYR A 283 18.42 -14.14 16.03
CA TYR A 283 17.56 -15.09 15.35
C TYR A 283 18.40 -15.82 14.29
N TYR A 284 18.72 -17.09 14.55
CA TYR A 284 19.69 -17.85 13.75
C TYR A 284 21.06 -17.13 13.66
N THR A 285 21.50 -16.72 12.47
CA THR A 285 22.73 -15.94 12.24
C THR A 285 22.48 -14.42 12.22
N LEU A 286 21.22 -13.99 12.30
CA LEU A 286 20.84 -12.58 12.30
C LEU A 286 21.03 -11.97 13.68
N SER A 287 21.95 -11.02 13.76
CA SER A 287 22.12 -10.18 14.94
C SER A 287 20.91 -9.26 15.14
N GLN A 288 20.78 -8.64 16.32
CA GLN A 288 19.70 -7.67 16.54
C GLN A 288 19.80 -6.49 15.56
N SER A 289 21.02 -6.05 15.20
CA SER A 289 21.21 -5.01 14.19
C SER A 289 20.76 -5.45 12.80
N ASP A 290 20.97 -6.71 12.40
CA ASP A 290 20.49 -7.21 11.12
C ASP A 290 18.95 -7.24 11.08
N GLN A 291 18.32 -7.67 12.18
CA GLN A 291 16.86 -7.70 12.31
C GLN A 291 16.24 -6.30 12.23
N LEU A 292 16.83 -5.32 12.94
CA LEU A 292 16.40 -3.92 12.89
C LEU A 292 16.62 -3.29 11.51
N TRP A 293 17.73 -3.63 10.84
CA TRP A 293 17.99 -3.19 9.48
C TRP A 293 16.95 -3.73 8.50
N LEU A 294 16.63 -5.02 8.55
CA LEU A 294 15.57 -5.62 7.71
C LEU A 294 14.20 -4.97 7.94
N ASN A 295 13.85 -4.68 9.19
CA ASN A 295 12.63 -3.91 9.51
C ASN A 295 12.67 -2.49 8.93
N THR A 296 13.83 -1.83 8.96
CA THR A 296 14.00 -0.47 8.42
C THR A 296 13.88 -0.48 6.89
N VAL A 297 14.46 -1.47 6.21
CA VAL A 297 14.28 -1.71 4.78
C VAL A 297 12.80 -1.91 4.44
N ALA A 298 12.09 -2.80 5.14
CA ALA A 298 10.66 -3.02 4.91
C ALA A 298 9.84 -1.74 5.16
N GLN A 299 10.17 -0.95 6.19
CA GLN A 299 9.49 0.32 6.46
C GLN A 299 9.71 1.34 5.34
N ARG A 300 10.97 1.54 4.92
CA ARG A 300 11.30 2.46 3.81
C ARG A 300 10.59 2.04 2.54
N PHE A 301 10.52 0.73 2.26
CA PHE A 301 9.82 0.24 1.08
C PHE A 301 8.31 0.51 1.15
N ASN A 302 7.69 0.27 2.30
CA ASN A 302 6.28 0.62 2.50
C ASN A 302 6.02 2.12 2.37
N ASP A 303 6.95 2.97 2.83
CA ASP A 303 6.84 4.42 2.66
C ASP A 303 6.88 4.79 1.16
N ARG A 304 7.74 4.15 0.37
CA ARG A 304 7.82 4.32 -1.09
C ARG A 304 6.52 3.92 -1.79
N ILE A 305 6.00 2.73 -1.47
CA ILE A 305 4.71 2.26 -1.98
C ILE A 305 3.59 3.25 -1.64
N ARG A 306 3.49 3.65 -0.36
CA ARG A 306 2.48 4.63 0.10
C ARG A 306 2.58 5.93 -0.69
N ASP A 307 3.78 6.47 -0.83
CA ASP A 307 3.97 7.77 -1.46
C ASP A 307 3.61 7.71 -2.96
N THR A 308 3.95 6.63 -3.68
CA THR A 308 3.48 6.39 -5.05
C THR A 308 1.96 6.30 -5.13
N VAL A 309 1.33 5.55 -4.23
CA VAL A 309 -0.14 5.38 -4.21
C VAL A 309 -0.85 6.71 -3.94
N TYR A 310 -0.34 7.51 -3.01
CA TYR A 310 -0.89 8.84 -2.71
C TYR A 310 -0.70 9.83 -3.86
N GLN A 311 0.39 9.72 -4.63
CA GLN A 311 0.55 10.52 -5.85
C GLN A 311 -0.51 10.14 -6.89
N VAL A 312 -0.68 8.84 -7.18
CA VAL A 312 -1.69 8.36 -8.13
C VAL A 312 -3.09 8.77 -7.68
N ASP A 313 -3.46 8.59 -6.41
CA ASP A 313 -4.77 8.98 -5.90
C ASP A 313 -5.00 10.49 -5.90
N GLY A 314 -3.95 11.26 -5.61
CA GLY A 314 -3.96 12.71 -5.72
C GLY A 314 -4.26 13.17 -7.14
N ASP A 315 -3.72 12.49 -8.15
CA ASP A 315 -4.00 12.76 -9.56
C ASP A 315 -5.44 12.37 -9.94
N ILE A 316 -5.98 11.25 -9.44
CA ILE A 316 -7.40 10.88 -9.60
C ILE A 316 -8.28 12.03 -9.15
N TYR A 317 -8.08 12.43 -7.90
CA TYR A 317 -8.90 13.43 -7.26
C TYR A 317 -8.72 14.81 -7.91
N GLY A 318 -7.49 15.21 -8.19
CA GLY A 318 -7.15 16.49 -8.80
C GLY A 318 -7.69 16.65 -10.21
N THR A 319 -7.80 15.56 -10.96
CA THR A 319 -8.37 15.53 -12.32
C THR A 319 -9.86 15.18 -12.33
N ARG A 320 -10.50 15.03 -11.15
CA ARG A 320 -11.92 14.70 -10.98
C ARG A 320 -12.35 13.36 -11.60
N GLN A 321 -11.45 12.39 -11.68
CA GLN A 321 -11.76 11.03 -12.15
C GLN A 321 -12.53 10.21 -11.10
N VAL A 322 -13.03 9.05 -11.53
CA VAL A 322 -13.69 8.02 -10.71
C VAL A 322 -12.68 7.06 -10.09
N GLY A 323 -13.15 6.23 -9.15
CA GLY A 323 -12.33 5.24 -8.45
C GLY A 323 -11.33 5.84 -7.44
N SER A 324 -10.39 5.01 -7.01
CA SER A 324 -9.34 5.39 -6.06
C SER A 324 -8.10 4.49 -6.13
N ALA A 325 -6.98 5.01 -5.61
CA ALA A 325 -5.82 4.23 -5.24
C ALA A 325 -5.54 4.45 -3.73
N GLU A 326 -5.42 3.37 -2.97
CA GLU A 326 -5.44 3.42 -1.50
C GLU A 326 -4.31 2.56 -0.93
N PHE A 327 -3.55 3.08 0.02
CA PHE A 327 -2.46 2.33 0.65
C PHE A 327 -2.95 1.63 1.92
N VAL A 328 -2.84 0.31 1.96
CA VAL A 328 -3.16 -0.50 3.16
C VAL A 328 -1.89 -0.76 3.95
N ASN A 329 -1.77 -0.08 5.09
CA ASN A 329 -0.62 -0.27 5.98
C ASN A 329 -0.74 -1.55 6.82
N VAL A 330 0.01 -2.58 6.43
CA VAL A 330 0.11 -3.84 7.17
C VAL A 330 1.41 -3.97 7.99
N PHE A 331 2.26 -2.94 8.03
CA PHE A 331 3.58 -3.01 8.68
C PHE A 331 3.52 -3.46 10.14
N THR A 332 2.46 -3.04 10.84
CA THR A 332 2.21 -3.37 12.25
C THR A 332 1.04 -4.34 12.44
N ALA A 333 0.56 -4.98 11.38
CA ALA A 333 -0.53 -5.96 11.46
C ALA A 333 -0.17 -7.11 12.41
N LEU A 334 1.08 -7.58 12.36
CA LEU A 334 1.56 -8.73 13.13
C LEU A 334 2.23 -8.35 14.46
N LYS A 335 1.91 -7.16 15.02
CA LYS A 335 2.57 -6.66 16.23
C LYS A 335 2.40 -7.64 17.41
N GLY A 336 3.51 -8.11 17.97
CA GLY A 336 3.53 -9.10 19.06
C GLY A 336 3.50 -10.56 18.58
N HIS A 337 3.51 -10.77 17.27
CA HIS A 337 3.46 -12.07 16.61
C HIS A 337 4.50 -12.17 15.47
N GLU A 338 5.59 -11.40 15.57
CA GLU A 338 6.69 -11.42 14.61
C GLU A 338 7.50 -12.74 14.69
N VAL A 339 8.45 -12.98 13.78
CA VAL A 339 9.11 -14.29 13.60
C VAL A 339 9.86 -14.85 14.82
N SER A 340 10.21 -13.98 15.78
CA SER A 340 10.96 -14.33 16.99
C SER A 340 10.08 -14.57 18.23
N GLU A 341 8.75 -14.50 18.08
CA GLU A 341 7.78 -14.68 19.16
C GLU A 341 7.29 -16.13 19.25
N ASP A 342 6.87 -16.57 20.45
CA ASP A 342 6.39 -17.94 20.69
C ASP A 342 5.07 -18.27 19.95
N ASP A 343 4.23 -17.26 19.73
CA ASP A 343 2.99 -17.33 18.94
C ASP A 343 3.15 -16.56 17.62
N SER A 344 4.19 -16.91 16.86
CA SER A 344 4.50 -16.20 15.63
C SER A 344 3.43 -16.40 14.55
N TRP A 345 3.02 -15.30 13.92
CA TRP A 345 2.16 -15.28 12.75
C TRP A 345 2.94 -15.21 11.44
N LEU A 346 4.28 -15.20 11.52
CA LEU A 346 5.19 -15.39 10.40
C LEU A 346 5.84 -16.77 10.51
N ASN A 347 5.99 -17.43 9.38
CA ASN A 347 6.77 -18.66 9.33
C ASN A 347 8.25 -18.35 9.59
N GLY A 348 8.89 -19.14 10.46
CA GLY A 348 10.32 -19.06 10.70
C GLY A 348 11.18 -19.48 9.50
N ILE A 349 12.49 -19.58 9.69
CA ILE A 349 13.35 -20.21 8.68
C ILE A 349 13.03 -21.70 8.69
N VAL A 350 12.32 -22.17 7.68
CA VAL A 350 12.09 -23.60 7.49
C VAL A 350 13.30 -24.13 6.73
N LEU A 351 14.22 -24.74 7.48
CA LEU A 351 15.38 -25.43 6.90
C LEU A 351 14.98 -26.85 6.52
N GLY A 352 15.26 -27.23 5.27
CA GLY A 352 15.20 -28.63 4.84
C GLY A 352 16.07 -29.55 5.71
N GLN A 353 15.86 -30.87 5.61
CA GLN A 353 16.57 -31.87 6.42
C GLN A 353 18.10 -31.66 6.40
N LEU A 354 18.72 -31.77 7.59
CA LEU A 354 20.17 -31.77 7.77
C LEU A 354 20.82 -32.84 6.88
N GLY A 355 21.45 -32.41 5.78
CA GLY A 355 22.12 -33.29 4.82
C GLY A 355 21.96 -32.89 3.35
N GLU A 356 20.91 -32.13 3.01
CA GLU A 356 20.58 -31.76 1.62
C GLU A 356 20.97 -30.31 1.23
N GLY A 357 21.68 -29.62 2.12
CA GLY A 357 22.00 -28.20 1.99
C GLY A 357 20.92 -27.29 2.61
N LEU A 358 21.28 -26.02 2.84
CA LEU A 358 20.38 -25.03 3.43
C LEU A 358 19.29 -24.62 2.40
N ARG A 359 18.21 -25.41 2.28
CA ARG A 359 17.03 -24.98 1.51
C ARG A 359 16.14 -24.20 2.45
N VAL A 360 16.08 -22.88 2.23
CA VAL A 360 15.06 -22.01 2.82
C VAL A 360 13.77 -22.32 2.07
N ASP A 361 12.77 -22.85 2.78
CA ASP A 361 11.45 -23.11 2.20
C ASP A 361 10.82 -21.80 1.71
N ARG A 362 10.02 -21.89 0.64
CA ARG A 362 9.23 -20.78 0.09
C ARG A 362 8.41 -20.07 1.17
N ALA A 363 7.82 -20.83 2.10
CA ALA A 363 7.01 -20.30 3.19
C ALA A 363 7.80 -19.43 4.19
N SER A 364 9.13 -19.51 4.21
CA SER A 364 9.96 -18.79 5.20
C SER A 364 9.68 -17.29 5.15
N PHE A 365 9.48 -16.68 6.32
CA PHE A 365 9.13 -15.27 6.51
C PHE A 365 7.79 -14.82 5.90
N HIS A 366 6.96 -15.74 5.41
CA HIS A 366 5.62 -15.39 4.95
C HIS A 366 4.57 -15.56 6.07
N PRO A 367 3.45 -14.83 6.01
CA PRO A 367 2.36 -14.97 6.96
C PRO A 367 1.80 -16.40 7.00
N THR A 368 1.58 -16.89 8.22
CA THR A 368 0.74 -18.06 8.49
C THR A 368 -0.73 -17.75 8.20
N ALA A 369 -1.62 -18.73 8.32
CA ALA A 369 -3.06 -18.49 8.25
C ALA A 369 -3.55 -17.44 9.29
N GLN A 370 -2.95 -17.39 10.48
CA GLN A 370 -3.22 -16.36 11.48
C GLN A 370 -2.75 -14.98 11.00
N GLY A 371 -1.56 -14.93 10.40
CA GLY A 371 -1.01 -13.69 9.84
C GLY A 371 -1.85 -13.14 8.68
N GLN A 372 -2.31 -14.02 7.79
CA GLN A 372 -3.23 -13.65 6.70
C GLN A 372 -4.56 -13.12 7.23
N ARG A 373 -5.14 -13.71 8.29
CA ARG A 373 -6.33 -13.14 8.96
C ARG A 373 -6.08 -11.74 9.51
N SER A 374 -4.91 -11.50 10.09
CA SER A 374 -4.56 -10.16 10.57
C SER A 374 -4.36 -9.14 9.45
N ILE A 375 -3.91 -9.58 8.28
CA ILE A 375 -3.81 -8.74 7.08
C ILE A 375 -5.21 -8.45 6.52
N ALA A 376 -6.07 -9.47 6.43
CA ALA A 376 -7.46 -9.32 6.01
C ALA A 376 -8.19 -8.28 6.85
N GLU A 377 -7.99 -8.24 8.16
CA GLU A 377 -8.57 -7.20 9.03
C GLU A 377 -8.16 -5.77 8.62
N ARG A 378 -6.93 -5.56 8.15
CA ARG A 378 -6.49 -4.25 7.66
C ARG A 378 -7.14 -3.88 6.32
N VAL A 379 -7.33 -4.87 5.44
CA VAL A 379 -8.03 -4.69 4.17
C VAL A 379 -9.51 -4.39 4.42
N ARG A 380 -10.16 -5.15 5.31
CA ARG A 380 -11.55 -4.95 5.75
C ARG A 380 -11.78 -3.53 6.26
N LEU A 381 -10.94 -3.06 7.18
CA LEU A 381 -11.01 -1.70 7.70
C LEU A 381 -10.86 -0.66 6.57
N GLN A 382 -9.93 -0.85 5.63
CA GLN A 382 -9.78 0.09 4.51
C GLN A 382 -11.00 0.07 3.57
N ILE A 383 -11.64 -1.08 3.34
CA ILE A 383 -12.88 -1.18 2.56
C ILE A 383 -13.99 -0.35 3.23
N GLU A 384 -14.16 -0.47 4.54
CA GLU A 384 -15.20 0.26 5.30
C GLU A 384 -14.91 1.75 5.43
N GLU A 385 -13.65 2.12 5.73
CA GLU A 385 -13.26 3.51 6.01
C GLU A 385 -13.10 4.34 4.74
N GLY A 386 -12.59 3.73 3.66
CA GLY A 386 -12.29 4.43 2.42
C GLY A 386 -11.08 5.37 2.49
N PRO A 387 -10.80 6.09 1.40
CA PRO A 387 -9.83 7.17 1.43
C PRO A 387 -10.42 8.40 2.14
N GLU A 388 -9.57 9.32 2.60
CA GLU A 388 -9.99 10.59 3.24
C GLU A 388 -10.58 11.62 2.24
N ARG A 389 -11.36 11.15 1.25
CA ARG A 389 -12.02 11.96 0.22
C ARG A 389 -13.30 11.28 -0.28
N VAL A 390 -14.13 12.04 -0.98
CA VAL A 390 -15.35 11.51 -1.62
C VAL A 390 -14.95 10.56 -2.77
N LEU A 391 -15.67 9.44 -2.88
CA LEU A 391 -15.55 8.49 -3.98
C LEU A 391 -16.67 8.69 -5.00
N PHE A 392 -16.31 8.41 -6.24
CA PHE A 392 -17.19 8.51 -7.39
C PHE A 392 -17.02 7.28 -8.28
N THR A 393 -18.13 6.81 -8.83
CA THR A 393 -18.18 5.72 -9.81
C THR A 393 -19.04 6.18 -11.00
N SER A 394 -18.70 5.78 -12.21
CA SER A 394 -19.42 6.11 -13.43
C SER A 394 -20.83 5.54 -13.39
N ARG A 395 -21.82 6.38 -13.62
CA ARG A 395 -23.23 6.00 -13.79
C ARG A 395 -23.38 5.00 -14.93
N GLU A 396 -22.67 5.24 -16.03
CA GLU A 396 -22.71 4.40 -17.22
C GLU A 396 -22.23 2.96 -16.93
N THR A 397 -21.13 2.82 -16.18
CA THR A 397 -20.63 1.52 -15.68
C THR A 397 -21.66 0.85 -14.79
N LEU A 398 -22.20 1.56 -13.79
CA LEU A 398 -23.21 1.01 -12.87
C LEU A 398 -24.49 0.56 -13.58
N GLU A 399 -24.93 1.26 -14.62
CA GLU A 399 -26.12 0.90 -15.41
C GLU A 399 -25.93 -0.37 -16.26
N ARG A 400 -24.67 -0.81 -16.47
CA ARG A 400 -24.30 -2.01 -17.23
C ARG A 400 -23.97 -3.21 -16.36
N VAL A 401 -23.94 -3.04 -15.04
CA VAL A 401 -23.76 -4.13 -14.09
C VAL A 401 -24.95 -5.08 -14.19
N ASP A 402 -24.67 -6.30 -14.63
CA ASP A 402 -25.60 -7.42 -14.66
C ASP A 402 -24.85 -8.70 -14.27
N SER A 403 -25.54 -9.65 -13.65
CA SER A 403 -24.92 -10.89 -13.17
C SER A 403 -24.24 -11.70 -14.28
N ASP A 404 -24.81 -11.69 -15.49
CA ASP A 404 -24.22 -12.41 -16.62
C ASP A 404 -22.93 -11.72 -17.07
N VAL A 405 -22.91 -10.37 -17.09
CA VAL A 405 -21.72 -9.58 -17.43
C VAL A 405 -20.60 -9.84 -16.43
N LEU A 406 -20.89 -9.71 -15.14
CA LEU A 406 -19.92 -9.95 -14.06
C LEU A 406 -19.33 -11.36 -14.13
N TYR A 407 -20.16 -12.36 -14.42
CA TYR A 407 -19.70 -13.74 -14.59
C TYR A 407 -18.80 -13.91 -15.82
N THR A 408 -19.16 -13.34 -16.97
CA THR A 408 -18.37 -13.48 -18.21
C THR A 408 -17.07 -12.70 -18.22
N GLU A 409 -16.94 -11.69 -17.36
CA GLU A 409 -15.70 -10.93 -17.20
C GLU A 409 -14.75 -11.57 -16.20
N LEU A 410 -15.24 -12.49 -15.36
CA LEU A 410 -14.44 -13.12 -14.33
C LEU A 410 -13.27 -13.87 -14.97
N GLY A 411 -12.06 -13.47 -14.61
CA GLY A 411 -10.82 -14.02 -15.15
C GLY A 411 -10.27 -13.36 -16.41
N GLY A 412 -10.95 -12.33 -16.91
CA GLY A 412 -10.45 -11.50 -18.00
C GLY A 412 -10.62 -12.12 -19.40
N PRO A 413 -10.16 -11.41 -20.44
CA PRO A 413 -10.40 -11.77 -21.84
C PRO A 413 -9.64 -13.03 -22.28
N LEU A 414 -8.59 -13.42 -21.53
CA LEU A 414 -7.77 -14.59 -21.81
C LEU A 414 -8.11 -15.78 -20.91
N ASP A 415 -9.16 -15.70 -20.08
CA ASP A 415 -9.62 -16.88 -19.34
C ASP A 415 -10.15 -17.93 -20.33
N PRO A 416 -9.67 -19.19 -20.30
CA PRO A 416 -10.21 -20.25 -21.14
C PRO A 416 -11.73 -20.46 -21.01
N ALA A 417 -12.34 -20.06 -19.89
CA ALA A 417 -13.79 -20.06 -19.71
C ALA A 417 -14.49 -18.97 -20.53
N ASN A 418 -13.80 -17.86 -20.83
CA ASN A 418 -14.30 -16.70 -21.58
C ASN A 418 -13.89 -16.72 -23.06
N VAL A 419 -12.87 -17.50 -23.43
CA VAL A 419 -12.50 -17.72 -24.83
C VAL A 419 -13.54 -18.61 -25.51
N VAL A 420 -14.44 -18.00 -26.31
CA VAL A 420 -15.40 -18.73 -27.13
C VAL A 420 -14.63 -19.60 -28.15
N PRO A 421 -14.85 -20.93 -28.19
CA PRO A 421 -14.16 -21.78 -29.17
C PRO A 421 -14.56 -21.38 -30.61
N GLY A 422 -13.61 -20.82 -31.36
CA GLY A 422 -13.76 -20.54 -32.79
C GLY A 422 -13.74 -19.06 -33.22
N THR A 423 -13.52 -18.12 -32.31
CA THR A 423 -13.19 -16.72 -32.66
C THR A 423 -11.68 -16.52 -32.54
N GLU A 424 -10.99 -16.36 -33.68
CA GLU A 424 -9.61 -15.87 -33.68
C GLU A 424 -9.61 -14.39 -33.24
N PRO A 425 -8.59 -13.92 -32.51
CA PRO A 425 -8.49 -12.50 -32.17
C PRO A 425 -8.35 -11.69 -33.46
N ASP A 426 -9.22 -10.69 -33.64
CA ASP A 426 -9.18 -9.78 -34.79
C ASP A 426 -7.81 -9.08 -34.85
N GLY A 427 -6.96 -9.58 -35.73
CA GLY A 427 -5.69 -8.97 -36.08
C GLY A 427 -5.95 -7.74 -36.95
N ASP A 428 -6.27 -6.60 -36.32
CA ASP A 428 -6.35 -5.32 -37.01
C ASP A 428 -4.93 -4.77 -37.24
N GLY A 429 -4.20 -5.43 -38.14
CA GLY A 429 -3.07 -4.86 -38.85
C GLY A 429 -3.58 -4.28 -40.18
N PRO A 430 -3.19 -3.06 -40.59
CA PRO A 430 -3.71 -2.48 -41.81
C PRO A 430 -3.24 -3.29 -43.02
N GLU A 431 -4.17 -3.99 -43.66
CA GLU A 431 -3.98 -4.61 -44.97
C GLU A 431 -3.61 -3.53 -45.99
N GLY A 432 -2.36 -3.57 -46.45
CA GLY A 432 -1.89 -2.81 -47.60
C GLY A 432 -2.41 -3.46 -48.88
N ASP A 433 -3.32 -2.75 -49.54
CA ASP A 433 -3.94 -3.15 -50.80
C ASP A 433 -2.90 -3.33 -51.93
N SER A 434 -3.20 -4.34 -52.74
CA SER A 434 -2.47 -4.86 -53.88
C SER A 434 -2.29 -3.87 -55.03
N ALA A 435 -1.17 -4.00 -55.75
CA ALA A 435 -1.06 -3.58 -57.15
C ALA A 435 -0.15 -4.55 -57.91
N ASP A 436 -0.80 -5.44 -58.67
CA ASP A 436 -0.22 -6.17 -59.80
C ASP A 436 0.14 -5.19 -60.92
N GLU A 437 1.32 -5.35 -61.54
CA GLU A 437 1.56 -4.98 -62.95
C GLU A 437 2.78 -5.77 -63.52
N ASP A 438 2.45 -6.76 -64.36
CA ASP A 438 3.08 -7.18 -65.62
C ASP A 438 4.63 -7.34 -65.76
N ALA A 439 5.08 -8.58 -66.04
CA ALA A 439 5.60 -9.02 -67.36
C ALA A 439 6.54 -10.26 -67.30
N ASP A 440 6.24 -11.25 -68.14
CA ASP A 440 6.96 -12.52 -68.42
C ASP A 440 7.98 -12.35 -69.60
N PRO A 441 8.68 -13.36 -70.18
CA PRO A 441 9.53 -14.49 -69.72
C PRO A 441 10.97 -14.50 -70.34
N ALA A 442 11.88 -15.39 -69.90
CA ALA A 442 12.96 -16.11 -70.65
C ALA A 442 14.09 -16.56 -69.66
N ALA A 443 14.39 -17.84 -69.45
CA ALA A 443 15.18 -18.80 -70.26
C ALA A 443 16.72 -18.62 -70.18
N GLU A 444 17.43 -19.76 -70.12
CA GLU A 444 18.90 -20.01 -70.19
C GLU A 444 19.63 -19.96 -68.82
N ASP A 445 20.04 -21.09 -68.23
CA ASP A 445 21.15 -22.02 -68.54
C ASP A 445 22.44 -21.67 -67.76
N ASP A 446 23.22 -22.71 -67.46
CA ASP A 446 24.58 -22.77 -66.89
C ASP A 446 24.69 -22.67 -65.35
N GLU A 447 25.02 -23.72 -64.59
CA GLU A 447 26.19 -24.64 -64.54
C GLU A 447 27.00 -24.37 -63.25
N ASP A 448 27.76 -25.40 -62.84
CA ASP A 448 28.69 -25.53 -61.71
C ASP A 448 28.07 -25.92 -60.35
N GLU A 449 28.11 -27.20 -59.92
CA GLU A 449 29.29 -27.93 -59.35
C GLU A 449 29.99 -27.13 -58.26
N ASP A 450 30.47 -27.65 -57.14
CA ASP A 450 30.50 -28.92 -56.40
C ASP A 450 31.15 -28.53 -55.05
N ASP A 451 31.26 -29.48 -54.14
CA ASP A 451 32.14 -29.51 -52.96
C ASP A 451 31.76 -28.76 -51.67
N GLY A 452 31.63 -29.56 -50.61
CA GLY A 452 32.13 -29.17 -49.29
C GLY A 452 31.36 -29.69 -48.09
N ALA A 453 31.41 -31.00 -47.83
CA ALA A 453 30.98 -31.61 -46.58
C ALA A 453 31.97 -31.40 -45.42
N ASP A 454 31.43 -31.54 -44.21
CA ASP A 454 32.06 -31.87 -42.92
C ASP A 454 32.94 -30.82 -42.20
N SER A 455 32.41 -30.29 -41.10
CA SER A 455 32.91 -30.50 -39.72
C SER A 455 31.93 -29.93 -38.68
#